data_AF-A0A7X3MCN7-F1
#
_entry.id   AF-A0A7X3MCN7-F1
#
_cell.length_a   1.000
_cell.length_b   1.000
_cell.length_c   1.000
_cell.angle_alpha   90.00
_cell.angle_beta   90.00
_cell.angle_gamma   90.00
#
_symmetry.space_group_name_H-M   'P 1'
#
loop_
_entity.id
_entity.type
_entity.pdbx_description
1 polymer ?
#
loop_
_entity_poly.entity_id
_entity_poly.type
_entity_poly.pdbx_seq_one_letter_code
_entity_poly.pdbx_strand_id
1 'polypeptide(L)'
;MTAELLVNVTFSEMRVAYINGGILQEIHIERAAQRGTVGNIYKGRVSRVLPGMQAAFIDIGLEKAAFLHASDITPHTKCFTDYEKKNFLVRDIVDLVRQGQDLMVQVVKDPLGNKGARLTTDITLPSRYLVFIPGASHIGISQRIESESERERLKAEVADYCDDIGCFIIRTAAEGVDEKELAQDAIFLKRLWMKVTERKKRNQTCCLLYGELALEQRILRDFAGAALDRIRVDSRLTYELLLEFTHEYIPEMVNKLELYSGKQPIFDFYDIENEIQRSLDRKVALKSGGYLIIDQTEAMTTIDINTGAFVGYRNLDETIFNTNIEATQAIARQLRLRNLGGIIIIDFIDMRNDDHRRRVLHSLEMVLSKDRAKTGINGFSALGLVEMTRKRTRESIEHILCEHCPICKGRGMLKTVETVCYEIMREILRIHHSYDCDRFLIYVSPEVGKALKNNELYALAEVEIFIGKQVKLHIEPFYIQEQFDIVII
;
A
#
# COMPACT_ATOMS: atom_id res chain seq x y z
N MET A 1 7.39 -27.98 -1.20
CA MET A 1 6.21 -27.40 -0.53
C MET A 1 5.38 -26.76 -1.62
N THR A 2 4.06 -26.93 -1.61
CA THR A 2 3.22 -26.37 -2.67
C THR A 2 3.04 -24.86 -2.49
N ALA A 3 3.30 -24.10 -3.54
CA ALA A 3 3.13 -22.66 -3.60
C ALA A 3 1.91 -22.34 -4.48
N GLU A 4 0.89 -21.71 -3.90
CA GLU A 4 -0.38 -21.43 -4.57
C GLU A 4 -0.73 -19.95 -4.49
N LEU A 5 -1.28 -19.41 -5.57
CA LEU A 5 -1.97 -18.11 -5.56
C LEU A 5 -3.47 -18.34 -5.58
N LEU A 6 -4.19 -17.66 -4.69
CA LEU A 6 -5.65 -17.69 -4.64
C LEU A 6 -6.19 -16.30 -4.97
N VAL A 7 -7.02 -16.20 -6.00
CA VAL A 7 -7.67 -14.97 -6.43
C VAL A 7 -9.14 -15.06 -6.04
N ASN A 8 -9.54 -14.17 -5.12
CA ASN A 8 -10.91 -14.00 -4.68
C ASN A 8 -11.48 -12.70 -5.24
N VAL A 9 -12.60 -12.81 -5.95
CA VAL A 9 -13.25 -11.68 -6.59
C VAL A 9 -14.65 -11.49 -6.02
N THR A 10 -14.89 -10.29 -5.49
CA THR A 10 -16.22 -9.84 -5.08
C THR A 10 -16.65 -8.64 -5.95
N PHE A 11 -17.86 -8.13 -5.76
CA PHE A 11 -18.38 -7.01 -6.56
C PHE A 11 -17.54 -5.72 -6.46
N SER A 12 -16.99 -5.44 -5.27
CA SER A 12 -16.33 -4.16 -4.99
C SER A 12 -14.88 -4.31 -4.57
N GLU A 13 -14.44 -5.53 -4.29
CA GLU A 13 -13.11 -5.81 -3.76
C GLU A 13 -12.52 -7.05 -4.43
N MET A 14 -11.25 -6.95 -4.76
CA MET A 14 -10.45 -8.05 -5.28
C MET A 14 -9.31 -8.33 -4.32
N ARG A 15 -9.12 -9.61 -4.02
CA ARG A 15 -8.12 -10.08 -3.06
C ARG A 15 -7.30 -11.18 -3.67
N VAL A 16 -5.99 -11.12 -3.49
CA VAL A 16 -5.05 -12.15 -3.94
C VAL A 16 -4.20 -12.60 -2.75
N ALA A 17 -4.25 -13.88 -2.44
CA ALA A 17 -3.49 -14.49 -1.36
C ALA A 17 -2.40 -15.39 -1.92
N TYR A 18 -1.18 -15.25 -1.39
CA TYR A 18 -0.08 -16.17 -1.65
C TYR A 18 0.08 -17.14 -0.49
N ILE A 19 -0.06 -18.42 -0.80
CA ILE A 19 0.07 -19.53 0.14
C ILE A 19 1.34 -20.30 -0.18
N ASN A 20 2.10 -20.65 0.85
CA ASN A 20 3.22 -21.58 0.72
C ASN A 20 3.12 -22.65 1.81
N GLY A 21 3.06 -23.92 1.40
CA GLY A 21 2.93 -25.06 2.32
C GLY A 21 1.64 -25.04 3.13
N GLY A 22 0.54 -24.54 2.54
CA GLY A 22 -0.76 -24.42 3.21
C GLY A 22 -0.87 -23.25 4.20
N ILE A 23 0.15 -22.40 4.32
CA ILE A 23 0.15 -21.24 5.21
C ILE A 23 0.13 -19.95 4.39
N LEU A 24 -0.76 -19.03 4.74
CA LEU A 24 -0.82 -17.68 4.17
C LEU A 24 0.48 -16.91 4.45
N GLN A 25 1.13 -16.44 3.38
CA GLN A 25 2.38 -15.67 3.45
C GLN A 25 2.15 -14.19 3.15
N GLU A 26 1.37 -13.88 2.12
CA GLU A 26 1.10 -12.51 1.67
C GLU A 26 -0.36 -12.39 1.23
N ILE A 27 -0.95 -11.21 1.45
CA ILE A 27 -2.25 -10.86 0.92
C ILE A 27 -2.19 -9.51 0.23
N HIS A 28 -2.93 -9.37 -0.87
CA HIS A 28 -3.08 -8.14 -1.63
C HIS A 28 -4.58 -7.86 -1.76
N ILE A 29 -4.97 -6.62 -1.50
CA ILE A 29 -6.37 -6.18 -1.52
C ILE A 29 -6.43 -4.90 -2.35
N GLU A 30 -7.36 -4.84 -3.30
CA GLU A 30 -7.65 -3.65 -4.10
C GLU A 30 -9.17 -3.48 -4.22
N ARG A 31 -9.67 -2.26 -3.98
CA ARG A 31 -11.09 -1.93 -4.09
C ARG A 31 -11.37 -1.25 -5.42
N ALA A 32 -12.43 -1.68 -6.11
CA ALA A 32 -12.74 -1.28 -7.48
C ALA A 32 -12.95 0.24 -7.66
N ALA A 33 -13.45 0.93 -6.63
CA ALA A 33 -13.69 2.37 -6.63
C ALA A 33 -12.41 3.22 -6.78
N GLN A 34 -11.23 2.64 -6.61
CA GLN A 34 -9.95 3.35 -6.74
C GLN A 34 -9.32 3.23 -8.15
N ARG A 35 -9.97 2.56 -9.11
CA ARG A 35 -9.40 2.40 -10.46
C ARG A 35 -9.60 3.66 -11.30
N GLY A 36 -8.52 4.40 -11.47
CA GLY A 36 -8.42 5.48 -12.45
C GLY A 36 -8.20 4.97 -13.88
N THR A 37 -8.27 5.88 -14.85
CA THR A 37 -7.92 5.64 -16.26
C THR A 37 -6.49 6.05 -16.59
N VAL A 38 -5.76 6.62 -15.62
CA VAL A 38 -4.34 6.99 -15.76
C VAL A 38 -3.52 5.77 -16.18
N GLY A 39 -2.66 5.97 -17.17
CA GLY A 39 -1.82 4.91 -17.75
C GLY A 39 -2.46 4.20 -18.95
N ASN A 40 -3.79 4.23 -19.10
CA ASN A 40 -4.47 3.63 -20.24
C ASN A 40 -4.04 4.27 -21.56
N ILE A 41 -3.90 3.44 -22.60
CA ILE A 41 -3.54 3.84 -23.95
C ILE A 41 -4.74 3.62 -24.86
N TYR A 42 -5.11 4.67 -25.59
CA TYR A 42 -6.24 4.67 -26.52
C TYR A 42 -5.77 5.00 -27.94
N LYS A 43 -6.52 4.51 -28.92
CA LYS A 43 -6.52 5.07 -30.27
C LYS A 43 -7.67 6.07 -30.36
N GLY A 44 -7.36 7.32 -30.09
CA GLY A 44 -8.34 8.41 -30.10
C GLY A 44 -8.44 9.09 -31.46
N ARG A 45 -9.54 9.80 -31.69
CA ARG A 45 -9.76 10.62 -32.89
C ARG A 45 -9.83 12.09 -32.53
N VAL A 46 -9.09 12.95 -33.22
CA VAL A 46 -9.12 14.39 -33.00
C VAL A 46 -10.50 14.94 -33.37
N SER A 47 -11.26 15.40 -32.38
CA SER A 47 -12.59 15.95 -32.58
C SER A 47 -12.54 17.44 -32.94
N ARG A 48 -11.67 18.21 -32.29
CA ARG A 48 -11.50 19.65 -32.52
C ARG A 48 -10.09 20.11 -32.18
N VAL A 49 -9.55 21.03 -32.98
CA VAL A 49 -8.28 21.72 -32.71
C VAL A 49 -8.57 23.16 -32.28
N LEU A 50 -7.89 23.64 -31.23
CA LEU A 50 -8.03 24.98 -30.67
C LEU A 50 -6.66 25.69 -30.65
N PRO A 51 -6.34 26.50 -31.68
CA PRO A 51 -5.06 27.22 -31.76
C PRO A 51 -4.84 28.17 -30.59
N GLY A 52 -5.89 28.88 -30.15
CA GLY A 52 -5.82 29.84 -29.03
C GLY A 52 -5.48 29.21 -27.68
N MET A 53 -5.64 27.89 -27.53
CA MET A 53 -5.26 27.14 -26.32
C MET A 53 -4.08 26.20 -26.55
N GLN A 54 -3.48 26.22 -27.75
CA GLN A 54 -2.43 25.29 -28.17
C GLN A 54 -2.78 23.81 -27.86
N ALA A 55 -4.04 23.43 -28.12
CA ALA A 55 -4.56 22.14 -27.71
C ALA A 55 -5.58 21.56 -28.68
N ALA A 56 -5.79 20.24 -28.57
CA ALA A 56 -6.78 19.50 -29.31
C ALA A 56 -7.63 18.65 -28.37
N PHE A 57 -8.92 18.55 -28.68
CA PHE A 57 -9.82 17.59 -28.05
C PHE A 57 -9.78 16.29 -28.83
N ILE A 58 -9.67 15.19 -28.10
CA ILE A 58 -9.57 13.85 -28.65
C ILE A 58 -10.70 13.02 -28.05
N ASP A 59 -11.49 12.42 -28.94
CA ASP A 59 -12.44 11.40 -28.56
C ASP A 59 -11.71 10.07 -28.35
N ILE A 60 -11.80 9.53 -27.14
CA ILE A 60 -11.21 8.24 -26.73
C ILE A 60 -12.30 7.22 -26.36
N GLY A 61 -13.57 7.51 -26.64
CA GLY A 61 -14.71 6.64 -26.29
C GLY A 61 -15.22 6.80 -24.86
N LEU A 62 -14.76 7.83 -24.13
CA LEU A 62 -15.32 8.22 -22.82
C LEU A 62 -16.42 9.28 -22.99
N GLU A 63 -17.27 9.47 -21.98
CA GLU A 63 -18.37 10.45 -22.01
C GLU A 63 -17.92 11.88 -22.31
N LYS A 64 -16.71 12.25 -21.88
CA LYS A 64 -16.12 13.57 -22.08
C LYS A 64 -14.90 13.47 -22.98
N ALA A 65 -14.82 14.35 -23.98
CA ALA A 65 -13.65 14.47 -24.83
C ALA A 65 -12.40 14.81 -24.00
N ALA A 66 -11.32 14.07 -24.24
CA ALA A 66 -10.06 14.25 -23.55
C ALA A 66 -9.24 15.38 -24.19
N PHE A 67 -8.30 15.93 -23.44
CA PHE A 67 -7.54 17.14 -23.78
C PHE A 67 -6.07 16.79 -24.02
N LEU A 68 -5.53 17.16 -25.18
CA LEU A 68 -4.12 17.00 -25.57
C LEU A 68 -3.51 18.37 -25.87
N HIS A 69 -2.44 18.74 -25.17
CA HIS A 69 -1.73 20.02 -25.38
C HIS A 69 -0.56 19.84 -26.36
N ALA A 70 -0.18 20.87 -27.12
CA ALA A 70 0.89 20.81 -28.12
C ALA A 70 2.23 20.32 -27.55
N SER A 71 2.57 20.69 -26.30
CA SER A 71 3.76 20.17 -25.60
C SER A 71 3.76 18.64 -25.50
N ASP A 72 2.59 18.04 -25.33
CA ASP A 72 2.43 16.61 -25.04
C ASP A 72 2.33 15.77 -26.33
N ILE A 73 2.46 16.39 -27.51
CA ILE A 73 2.44 15.73 -28.84
C ILE A 73 3.85 15.38 -29.34
N THR A 74 4.85 16.00 -28.73
CA THR A 74 6.25 15.77 -29.08
C THR A 74 6.82 14.77 -28.08
N PRO A 75 7.66 13.80 -28.49
CA PRO A 75 8.31 12.90 -27.55
C PRO A 75 9.10 13.73 -26.53
N HIS A 76 8.62 13.76 -25.29
CA HIS A 76 9.34 14.27 -24.13
C HIS A 76 10.22 13.18 -23.53
N THR A 77 10.67 12.24 -24.35
CA THR A 77 11.65 11.24 -23.97
C THR A 77 13.02 11.89 -23.81
N LYS A 78 13.22 12.46 -22.62
CA LYS A 78 14.45 13.08 -22.14
C LYS A 78 15.57 12.05 -22.05
N CYS A 79 16.26 11.82 -23.16
CA CYS A 79 17.62 11.27 -23.20
C CYS A 79 18.53 12.03 -24.17
N PHE A 80 18.28 13.33 -24.40
CA PHE A 80 19.24 14.17 -25.11
C PHE A 80 20.26 14.75 -24.13
N THR A 81 21.52 14.76 -24.56
CA THR A 81 22.63 15.46 -23.89
C THR A 81 22.26 16.95 -23.67
N ASP A 82 22.85 17.60 -22.67
CA ASP A 82 22.52 18.99 -22.29
C ASP A 82 22.67 20.03 -23.42
N TYR A 83 23.25 19.66 -24.56
CA TYR A 83 23.45 20.50 -25.73
C TYR A 83 22.17 20.75 -26.56
N GLU A 84 21.17 19.87 -26.53
CA GLU A 84 19.97 20.01 -27.39
C GLU A 84 18.74 20.62 -26.70
N LYS A 85 18.80 20.86 -25.38
CA LYS A 85 17.73 21.54 -24.64
C LYS A 85 17.49 22.99 -25.08
N LYS A 86 18.45 23.63 -25.77
CA LYS A 86 18.41 25.06 -26.10
C LYS A 86 17.58 25.43 -27.33
N ASN A 87 17.14 24.46 -28.16
CA ASN A 87 16.43 24.74 -29.43
C ASN A 87 15.05 24.05 -29.58
N PHE A 88 14.39 23.66 -28.49
CA PHE A 88 13.03 23.12 -28.57
C PHE A 88 11.99 24.24 -28.70
N LEU A 89 11.71 24.66 -29.93
CA LEU A 89 10.50 25.43 -30.25
C LEU A 89 9.30 24.48 -30.31
N VAL A 90 8.40 24.57 -29.33
CA VAL A 90 7.10 23.88 -29.39
C VAL A 90 6.38 24.40 -30.63
N ARG A 91 6.15 23.51 -31.60
CA ARG A 91 5.40 23.85 -32.83
C ARG A 91 3.95 24.12 -32.49
N ASP A 92 3.29 24.94 -33.30
CA ASP A 92 1.88 25.26 -33.12
C ASP A 92 1.03 23.99 -33.28
N ILE A 93 -0.02 23.86 -32.46
CA ILE A 93 -0.93 22.71 -32.48
C ILE A 93 -1.52 22.46 -33.87
N VAL A 94 -1.71 23.52 -34.67
CA VAL A 94 -2.28 23.45 -36.03
C VAL A 94 -1.38 22.68 -36.99
N ASP A 95 -0.07 22.75 -36.78
CA ASP A 95 0.92 22.04 -37.61
C ASP A 95 1.07 20.58 -37.17
N LEU A 96 0.75 20.29 -35.91
CA LEU A 96 0.96 18.98 -35.28
C LEU A 96 -0.20 18.02 -35.51
N VAL A 97 -1.44 18.50 -35.48
CA VAL A 97 -2.64 17.66 -35.56
C VAL A 97 -3.74 18.25 -36.41
N ARG A 98 -4.48 17.37 -37.10
CA ARG A 98 -5.64 17.74 -37.92
C ARG A 98 -6.92 17.14 -37.36
N GLN A 99 -8.03 17.85 -37.56
CA GLN A 99 -9.35 17.32 -37.20
C GLN A 99 -9.64 16.02 -37.98
N GLY A 100 -10.17 15.01 -37.29
CA GLY A 100 -10.44 13.68 -37.85
C GLY A 100 -9.23 12.73 -37.90
N GLN A 101 -8.03 13.19 -37.54
CA GLN A 101 -6.84 12.36 -37.44
C GLN A 101 -6.96 11.37 -36.27
N ASP A 102 -6.55 10.12 -36.49
CA ASP A 102 -6.41 9.14 -35.43
C ASP A 102 -5.03 9.23 -34.78
N LEU A 103 -4.98 9.26 -33.44
CA LEU A 103 -3.77 9.38 -32.65
C LEU A 103 -3.74 8.32 -31.55
N MET A 104 -2.54 7.80 -31.29
CA MET A 104 -2.29 6.97 -30.11
C MET A 104 -1.96 7.89 -28.95
N VAL A 105 -2.70 7.77 -27.86
CA VAL A 105 -2.61 8.66 -26.71
C VAL A 105 -2.66 7.88 -25.41
N GLN A 106 -1.93 8.34 -24.40
CA GLN A 106 -1.96 7.81 -23.04
C GLN A 106 -2.57 8.83 -22.08
N VAL A 107 -3.37 8.36 -21.13
CA VAL A 107 -3.94 9.21 -20.08
C VAL A 107 -2.90 9.51 -19.01
N VAL A 108 -2.63 10.79 -18.78
CA VAL A 108 -1.71 11.29 -17.75
C VAL A 108 -2.48 11.72 -16.50
N LYS A 109 -3.69 12.25 -16.67
CA LYS A 109 -4.57 12.67 -15.57
C LYS A 109 -6.00 12.25 -15.85
N ASP A 110 -6.65 11.73 -14.81
CA ASP A 110 -8.06 11.40 -14.85
C ASP A 110 -8.96 12.62 -15.11
N PRO A 111 -10.17 12.41 -15.65
CA PRO A 111 -11.16 13.46 -15.78
C PRO A 111 -11.52 14.01 -14.39
N LEU A 112 -11.58 15.33 -14.26
CA LEU A 112 -11.91 16.01 -13.00
C LEU A 112 -13.10 16.94 -13.19
N GLY A 113 -14.20 16.64 -12.50
CA GLY A 113 -15.44 17.40 -12.60
C GLY A 113 -15.92 17.46 -14.06
N ASN A 114 -15.98 18.67 -14.63
CA ASN A 114 -16.38 18.87 -16.03
C ASN A 114 -15.22 18.80 -17.05
N LYS A 115 -13.97 18.67 -16.59
CA LYS A 115 -12.81 18.57 -17.48
C LYS A 115 -12.56 17.11 -17.86
N GLY A 116 -12.40 16.85 -19.15
CA GLY A 116 -11.97 15.54 -19.65
C GLY A 116 -10.53 15.19 -19.23
N ALA A 117 -10.13 13.95 -19.47
CA ALA A 117 -8.80 13.44 -19.12
C ALA A 117 -7.68 14.23 -19.85
N ARG A 118 -6.50 14.37 -19.25
CA ARG A 118 -5.31 14.92 -19.93
C ARG A 118 -4.53 13.81 -20.60
N LEU A 119 -4.15 14.02 -21.85
CA LEU A 119 -3.47 13.05 -22.69
C LEU A 119 -2.02 13.44 -23.01
N THR A 120 -1.22 12.46 -23.42
CA THR A 120 0.09 12.60 -24.04
C THR A 120 0.24 11.61 -25.20
N THR A 121 1.07 11.93 -26.21
CA THR A 121 1.50 10.95 -27.22
C THR A 121 2.85 10.31 -26.88
N ASP A 122 3.54 10.80 -25.85
CA ASP A 122 4.75 10.19 -25.30
C ASP A 122 4.37 9.00 -24.42
N ILE A 123 4.22 7.84 -25.07
CA ILE A 123 3.73 6.62 -24.43
C ILE A 123 4.82 6.04 -23.54
N THR A 124 4.48 5.73 -22.29
CA THR A 124 5.37 5.02 -21.37
C THR A 124 4.66 3.79 -20.82
N LEU A 125 5.36 2.66 -20.78
CA LEU A 125 4.84 1.42 -20.23
C LEU A 125 5.59 1.08 -18.94
N PRO A 126 5.07 1.48 -17.77
CA PRO A 126 5.70 1.16 -16.51
C PRO A 126 5.46 -0.29 -16.14
N SER A 127 6.50 -0.92 -15.61
CA SER A 127 6.38 -2.15 -14.83
C SER A 127 7.01 -1.95 -13.45
N ARG A 128 7.36 -3.04 -12.75
CA ARG A 128 7.87 -2.98 -11.38
C ARG A 128 9.23 -2.30 -11.30
N TYR A 129 10.16 -2.68 -12.17
CA TYR A 129 11.56 -2.25 -12.13
C TYR A 129 11.94 -1.36 -13.30
N LEU A 130 11.35 -1.61 -14.46
CA LEU A 130 11.62 -0.91 -15.70
C LEU A 130 10.41 -0.11 -16.16
N VAL A 131 10.66 0.94 -16.95
CA VAL A 131 9.65 1.62 -17.75
C VAL A 131 10.10 1.55 -19.20
N PHE A 132 9.32 0.93 -20.07
CA PHE A 132 9.64 0.87 -21.49
C PHE A 132 9.16 2.15 -22.18
N ILE A 133 10.02 2.70 -23.04
CA ILE A 133 9.71 3.87 -23.84
C ILE A 133 9.93 3.54 -25.32
N PRO A 134 8.85 3.47 -26.11
CA PRO A 134 8.94 3.26 -27.54
C PRO A 134 9.74 4.38 -28.24
N GLY A 135 10.63 4.00 -29.15
CA GLY A 135 11.43 4.92 -29.96
C GLY A 135 12.58 5.62 -29.22
N ALA A 136 12.79 5.34 -27.93
CA ALA A 136 13.94 5.86 -27.19
C ALA A 136 15.24 5.17 -27.63
N SER A 137 16.33 5.93 -27.78
CA SER A 137 17.65 5.42 -28.20
C SER A 137 18.61 5.16 -27.03
N HIS A 138 18.26 5.55 -25.81
CA HIS A 138 19.15 5.46 -24.66
C HIS A 138 18.43 4.95 -23.41
N ILE A 139 19.20 4.29 -22.54
CA ILE A 139 18.73 3.81 -21.25
C ILE A 139 18.75 4.97 -20.26
N GLY A 140 17.59 5.26 -19.66
CA GLY A 140 17.49 6.19 -18.55
C GLY A 140 17.69 5.49 -17.21
N ILE A 141 18.26 6.18 -16.23
CA ILE A 141 18.28 5.70 -14.84
C ILE A 141 17.65 6.75 -13.93
N SER A 142 16.86 6.29 -12.96
CA SER A 142 16.38 7.10 -11.83
C SER A 142 17.52 7.81 -11.11
N GLN A 143 17.44 9.14 -10.99
CA GLN A 143 18.41 9.96 -10.26
C GLN A 143 18.56 9.59 -8.77
N ARG A 144 17.54 8.95 -8.18
CA ARG A 144 17.54 8.50 -6.78
C ARG A 144 18.47 7.31 -6.48
N ILE A 145 19.00 6.63 -7.50
CA ILE A 145 20.00 5.59 -7.30
C ILE A 145 21.34 6.32 -7.20
N GLU A 146 21.95 6.39 -6.02
CA GLU A 146 23.16 7.21 -5.82
C GLU A 146 24.46 6.48 -6.19
N SER A 147 24.49 5.15 -6.02
CA SER A 147 25.67 4.34 -6.29
C SER A 147 25.97 4.24 -7.79
N GLU A 148 27.15 4.71 -8.21
CA GLU A 148 27.55 4.67 -9.62
C GLU A 148 27.83 3.23 -10.10
N SER A 149 28.40 2.37 -9.24
CA SER A 149 28.63 0.97 -9.59
C SER A 149 27.32 0.22 -9.88
N GLU A 150 26.28 0.53 -9.10
CA GLU A 150 24.94 -0.05 -9.30
C GLU A 150 24.30 0.49 -10.59
N ARG A 151 24.52 1.76 -10.92
CA ARG A 151 24.04 2.34 -12.18
C ARG A 151 24.65 1.66 -13.40
N GLU A 152 25.95 1.43 -13.38
CA GLU A 152 26.67 0.75 -14.46
C GLU A 152 26.22 -0.71 -14.60
N ARG A 153 26.08 -1.42 -13.48
CA ARG A 153 25.55 -2.80 -13.45
C ARG A 153 24.17 -2.88 -14.09
N LEU A 154 23.22 -2.09 -13.59
CA LEU A 154 21.83 -2.11 -14.08
C LEU A 154 21.74 -1.70 -15.56
N LYS A 155 22.57 -0.75 -16.02
CA LYS A 155 22.66 -0.38 -17.44
C LYS A 155 23.13 -1.55 -18.29
N ALA A 156 24.20 -2.24 -17.86
CA ALA A 156 24.75 -3.36 -18.60
C ALA A 156 23.72 -4.50 -18.73
N GLU A 157 23.03 -4.83 -17.64
CA GLU A 157 22.01 -5.90 -17.61
C GLU A 157 20.79 -5.58 -18.51
N VAL A 158 20.40 -4.30 -18.64
CA VAL A 158 19.24 -3.88 -19.45
C VAL A 158 19.61 -3.58 -20.92
N ALA A 159 20.89 -3.35 -21.21
CA ALA A 159 21.36 -2.95 -22.54
C ALA A 159 21.02 -3.97 -23.63
N ASP A 160 21.11 -5.26 -23.30
CA ASP A 160 20.83 -6.35 -24.24
C ASP A 160 19.37 -6.40 -24.71
N TYR A 161 18.46 -5.75 -23.98
CA TYR A 161 17.03 -5.69 -24.31
C TYR A 161 16.64 -4.43 -25.08
N CYS A 162 17.56 -3.49 -25.28
CA CYS A 162 17.34 -2.26 -26.04
C CYS A 162 17.50 -2.52 -27.55
N ASP A 163 16.58 -2.01 -28.35
CA ASP A 163 16.57 -2.17 -29.81
C ASP A 163 15.99 -0.91 -30.49
N ASP A 164 15.85 -0.94 -31.82
CA ASP A 164 15.24 0.14 -32.59
C ASP A 164 13.77 0.42 -32.25
N ILE A 165 13.10 -0.51 -31.57
CA ILE A 165 11.70 -0.36 -31.12
C ILE A 165 11.64 0.55 -29.89
N GLY A 166 12.68 0.54 -29.05
CA GLY A 166 12.81 1.45 -27.90
C GLY A 166 13.71 0.92 -26.78
N CYS A 167 13.94 1.79 -25.81
CA CYS A 167 14.79 1.58 -24.63
C CYS A 167 13.98 1.68 -23.32
N PHE A 168 14.66 1.49 -22.18
CA PHE A 168 14.04 1.47 -20.85
C PHE A 168 14.54 2.59 -19.95
N ILE A 169 13.71 2.98 -18.97
CA ILE A 169 14.14 3.70 -17.76
C ILE A 169 14.17 2.73 -16.59
N ILE A 170 15.30 2.71 -15.89
CA ILE A 170 15.51 1.93 -14.67
C ILE A 170 14.97 2.71 -13.47
N ARG A 171 13.96 2.15 -12.79
CA ARG A 171 13.30 2.76 -11.61
C ARG A 171 14.15 2.57 -10.36
N THR A 172 13.93 3.40 -9.33
CA THR A 172 14.51 3.21 -7.98
C THR A 172 14.14 1.87 -7.33
N ALA A 173 13.12 1.18 -7.85
CA ALA A 173 12.74 -0.15 -7.40
C ALA A 173 13.73 -1.24 -7.85
N ALA A 174 14.50 -1.01 -8.92
CA ALA A 174 15.45 -1.94 -9.51
C ALA A 174 16.78 -2.06 -8.72
N GLU A 175 17.01 -1.17 -7.76
CA GLU A 175 18.26 -1.14 -7.00
C GLU A 175 18.43 -2.40 -6.14
N GLY A 176 19.50 -3.15 -6.39
CA GLY A 176 19.82 -4.43 -5.74
C GLY A 176 19.01 -5.61 -6.26
N VAL A 177 18.31 -5.45 -7.38
CA VAL A 177 17.54 -6.54 -8.02
C VAL A 177 18.47 -7.42 -8.84
N ASP A 178 18.11 -8.70 -8.95
CA ASP A 178 18.81 -9.71 -9.73
C ASP A 178 18.52 -9.57 -11.24
N GLU A 179 19.52 -9.88 -12.06
CA GLU A 179 19.44 -9.84 -13.54
C GLU A 179 18.21 -10.58 -14.10
N LYS A 180 17.88 -11.74 -13.52
CA LYS A 180 16.74 -12.55 -13.97
C LYS A 180 15.40 -11.84 -13.84
N GLU A 181 15.21 -11.07 -12.77
CA GLU A 181 13.97 -10.33 -12.56
C GLU A 181 13.87 -9.13 -13.52
N LEU A 182 14.99 -8.46 -13.80
CA LEU A 182 15.03 -7.38 -14.79
C LEU A 182 14.77 -7.88 -16.22
N ALA A 183 15.37 -9.03 -16.58
CA ALA A 183 15.13 -9.69 -17.85
C ALA A 183 13.65 -10.03 -18.05
N GLN A 184 12.99 -10.59 -17.04
CA GLN A 184 11.56 -10.89 -17.08
C GLN A 184 10.72 -9.63 -17.29
N ASP A 185 11.06 -8.54 -16.58
CA ASP A 185 10.37 -7.26 -16.70
C ASP A 185 10.52 -6.66 -18.11
N ALA A 186 11.73 -6.73 -18.68
CA ALA A 186 12.03 -6.26 -20.03
C ALA A 186 11.27 -7.07 -21.10
N ILE A 187 11.29 -8.40 -21.00
CA ILE A 187 10.59 -9.31 -21.91
C ILE A 187 9.07 -9.06 -21.87
N PHE A 188 8.50 -8.92 -20.66
CA PHE A 188 7.09 -8.61 -20.47
C PHE A 188 6.71 -7.30 -21.17
N LEU A 189 7.47 -6.23 -20.93
CA LEU A 189 7.22 -4.90 -21.52
C LEU A 189 7.34 -4.89 -23.05
N LYS A 190 8.30 -5.63 -23.62
CA LYS A 190 8.42 -5.77 -25.08
C LYS A 190 7.22 -6.48 -25.69
N ARG A 191 6.79 -7.60 -25.08
CA ARG A 191 5.57 -8.31 -25.51
C ARG A 191 4.33 -7.42 -25.40
N LEU A 192 4.23 -6.66 -24.31
CA LEU A 192 3.16 -5.69 -24.09
C LEU A 192 3.11 -4.67 -25.23
N TRP A 193 4.24 -4.05 -25.55
CA TRP A 193 4.32 -3.06 -26.62
C TRP A 193 4.01 -3.63 -28.00
N MET A 194 4.48 -4.85 -28.30
CA MET A 194 4.13 -5.55 -29.53
C MET A 194 2.61 -5.70 -29.68
N LYS A 195 1.92 -6.12 -28.60
CA LYS A 195 0.46 -6.28 -28.60
C LYS A 195 -0.29 -4.96 -28.75
N VAL A 196 0.17 -3.90 -28.08
CA VAL A 196 -0.37 -2.54 -28.25
C VAL A 196 -0.24 -2.09 -29.71
N THR A 197 0.92 -2.33 -30.34
CA THR A 197 1.19 -1.99 -31.74
C THR A 197 0.35 -2.82 -32.71
N GLU A 198 0.14 -4.11 -32.42
CA GLU A 198 -0.74 -4.99 -33.18
C GLU A 198 -2.20 -4.48 -33.15
N ARG A 199 -2.71 -4.13 -31.96
CA ARG A 199 -4.06 -3.57 -31.77
C ARG A 199 -4.22 -2.22 -32.49
N LYS A 200 -3.18 -1.37 -32.49
CA LYS A 200 -3.18 -0.07 -33.20
C LYS A 200 -3.48 -0.22 -34.70
N LYS A 201 -2.94 -1.27 -35.34
CA LYS A 201 -3.09 -1.52 -36.78
C LYS A 201 -4.51 -1.94 -37.20
N ARG A 202 -5.37 -2.30 -36.25
CA ARG A 202 -6.77 -2.65 -36.53
C ARG A 202 -7.55 -1.41 -36.99
N ASN A 203 -8.56 -1.60 -37.85
CA ASN A 203 -9.38 -0.51 -38.42
C ASN A 203 -10.37 0.12 -37.44
N GLN A 204 -10.36 -0.26 -36.17
CA GLN A 204 -11.19 0.34 -35.14
C GLN A 204 -10.57 1.66 -34.65
N THR A 205 -11.42 2.62 -34.34
CA THR A 205 -11.06 3.94 -33.78
C THR A 205 -11.82 4.19 -32.48
N CYS A 206 -11.36 5.13 -31.67
CA CYS A 206 -11.93 5.44 -30.35
C CYS A 206 -11.99 4.18 -29.44
N CYS A 207 -10.91 3.41 -29.40
CA CYS A 207 -10.83 2.16 -28.65
C CYS A 207 -9.64 2.11 -27.69
N LEU A 208 -9.80 1.34 -26.62
CA LEU A 208 -8.74 1.02 -25.67
C LEU A 208 -7.74 0.05 -26.32
N LEU A 209 -6.48 0.45 -26.38
CA LEU A 209 -5.38 -0.41 -26.85
C LEU A 209 -4.74 -1.18 -25.69
N TYR A 210 -4.61 -0.52 -24.55
CA TYR A 210 -4.10 -1.09 -23.30
C TYR A 210 -4.74 -0.38 -22.11
N GLY A 211 -5.21 -1.17 -21.14
CA GLY A 211 -5.64 -0.68 -19.84
C GLY A 211 -4.60 -1.03 -18.78
N GLU A 212 -4.44 -0.17 -17.79
CA GLU A 212 -3.54 -0.43 -16.67
C GLU A 212 -3.89 -1.75 -15.98
N LEU A 213 -2.85 -2.52 -15.62
CA LEU A 213 -3.02 -3.87 -15.09
C LEU A 213 -3.83 -3.85 -13.79
N ALA A 214 -4.87 -4.68 -13.77
CA ALA A 214 -5.65 -4.96 -12.59
C ALA A 214 -4.81 -5.70 -11.53
N LEU A 215 -5.22 -5.71 -10.25
CA LEU A 215 -4.46 -6.32 -9.16
C LEU A 215 -3.96 -7.74 -9.50
N GLU A 216 -4.86 -8.63 -9.88
CA GLU A 216 -4.59 -10.01 -10.25
C GLU A 216 -3.55 -10.12 -11.36
N GLN A 217 -3.60 -9.25 -12.38
CA GLN A 217 -2.64 -9.23 -13.49
C GLN A 217 -1.26 -8.75 -13.03
N ARG A 218 -1.20 -7.72 -12.17
CA ARG A 218 0.05 -7.25 -11.56
C ARG A 218 0.68 -8.33 -10.70
N ILE A 219 -0.10 -9.04 -9.90
CA ILE A 219 0.40 -10.14 -9.07
C ILE A 219 0.92 -11.27 -9.95
N LEU A 220 0.20 -11.68 -11.01
CA LEU A 220 0.71 -12.71 -11.91
C LEU A 220 2.04 -12.30 -12.58
N ARG A 221 2.14 -11.04 -13.05
CA ARG A 221 3.41 -10.49 -13.57
C ARG A 221 4.52 -10.58 -12.53
N ASP A 222 4.27 -10.13 -11.30
CA ASP A 222 5.29 -10.10 -10.24
C ASP A 222 5.69 -11.49 -9.74
N PHE A 223 4.86 -12.51 -9.99
CA PHE A 223 5.13 -13.90 -9.66
C PHE A 223 5.59 -14.75 -10.86
N ALA A 224 5.74 -14.18 -12.07
CA ALA A 224 6.12 -14.90 -13.30
C ALA A 224 7.33 -15.82 -13.11
N GLY A 225 8.40 -15.28 -12.52
CA GLY A 225 9.63 -16.01 -12.21
C GLY A 225 9.60 -16.90 -10.96
N ALA A 226 8.51 -16.91 -10.19
CA ALA A 226 8.42 -17.67 -8.95
C ALA A 226 8.03 -19.14 -9.21
N ALA A 227 8.53 -20.04 -8.38
CA ALA A 227 8.10 -21.43 -8.34
C ALA A 227 6.69 -21.55 -7.75
N LEU A 228 5.67 -21.22 -8.56
CA LEU A 228 4.26 -21.47 -8.27
C LEU A 228 3.82 -22.81 -8.83
N ASP A 229 3.03 -23.55 -8.07
CA ASP A 229 2.43 -24.81 -8.51
C ASP A 229 1.05 -24.56 -9.13
N ARG A 230 0.22 -23.72 -8.50
CA ARG A 230 -1.17 -23.48 -8.94
C ARG A 230 -1.63 -22.05 -8.70
N ILE A 231 -2.53 -21.57 -9.54
CA ILE A 231 -3.22 -20.30 -9.41
C ILE A 231 -4.72 -20.60 -9.48
N ARG A 232 -5.45 -20.42 -8.39
CA ARG A 232 -6.88 -20.70 -8.31
C ARG A 232 -7.68 -19.41 -8.32
N VAL A 233 -8.68 -19.34 -9.20
CA VAL A 233 -9.55 -18.16 -9.34
C VAL A 233 -10.99 -18.59 -9.07
N ASP A 234 -11.71 -17.87 -8.22
CA ASP A 234 -13.10 -18.21 -7.85
C ASP A 234 -14.18 -17.61 -8.77
N SER A 235 -13.80 -16.71 -9.66
CA SER A 235 -14.70 -16.09 -10.64
C SER A 235 -14.40 -16.58 -12.05
N ARG A 236 -15.43 -17.07 -12.74
CA ARG A 236 -15.33 -17.52 -14.14
C ARG A 236 -14.91 -16.41 -15.09
N LEU A 237 -15.48 -15.22 -14.95
CA LEU A 237 -15.16 -14.06 -15.78
C LEU A 237 -13.68 -13.65 -15.60
N THR A 238 -13.22 -13.59 -14.35
CA THR A 238 -11.82 -13.24 -14.06
C THR A 238 -10.87 -14.33 -14.52
N TYR A 239 -11.25 -15.61 -14.40
CA TYR A 239 -10.47 -16.73 -14.92
C TYR A 239 -10.24 -16.61 -16.43
N GLU A 240 -11.29 -16.31 -17.20
CA GLU A 240 -11.19 -16.14 -18.66
C GLU A 240 -10.29 -14.93 -19.02
N LEU A 241 -10.45 -13.80 -18.33
CA LEU A 241 -9.58 -12.63 -18.49
C LEU A 241 -8.12 -12.93 -18.17
N LEU A 242 -7.86 -13.69 -17.09
CA LEU A 242 -6.51 -14.09 -16.70
C LEU A 242 -5.91 -15.12 -17.66
N LEU A 243 -6.72 -16.00 -18.24
CA LEU A 243 -6.29 -16.95 -19.24
C LEU A 243 -5.82 -16.22 -20.51
N GLU A 244 -6.60 -15.24 -20.99
CA GLU A 244 -6.19 -14.37 -22.10
C GLU A 244 -4.90 -13.61 -21.78
N PHE A 245 -4.83 -12.99 -20.60
CA PHE A 245 -3.65 -12.24 -20.15
C PHE A 245 -2.39 -13.10 -20.07
N THR A 246 -2.49 -14.29 -19.48
CA THR A 246 -1.34 -15.22 -19.36
C THR A 246 -0.91 -15.75 -20.72
N HIS A 247 -1.84 -16.06 -21.63
CA HIS A 247 -1.48 -16.44 -23.00
C HIS A 247 -0.75 -15.33 -23.75
N GLU A 248 -1.19 -14.06 -23.60
CA GLU A 248 -0.59 -12.94 -24.32
C GLU A 248 0.78 -12.55 -23.78
N TYR A 249 0.97 -12.57 -22.46
CA TYR A 249 2.14 -11.95 -21.83
C TYR A 249 3.03 -12.93 -21.04
N ILE A 250 2.45 -13.95 -20.39
CA ILE A 250 3.15 -14.86 -19.45
C ILE A 250 2.78 -16.34 -19.72
N PRO A 251 3.15 -16.90 -20.89
CA PRO A 251 2.67 -18.20 -21.34
C PRO A 251 3.08 -19.37 -20.43
N GLU A 252 4.17 -19.21 -19.68
CA GLU A 252 4.66 -20.19 -18.70
C GLU A 252 3.70 -20.43 -17.52
N MET A 253 2.76 -19.51 -17.27
CA MET A 253 1.78 -19.60 -16.18
C MET A 253 0.44 -20.20 -16.60
N VAL A 254 0.16 -20.33 -17.90
CA VAL A 254 -1.14 -20.78 -18.42
C VAL A 254 -1.54 -22.12 -17.83
N ASN A 255 -0.62 -23.08 -17.81
CA ASN A 255 -0.88 -24.44 -17.31
C ASN A 255 -1.12 -24.52 -15.79
N LYS A 256 -0.84 -23.43 -15.06
CA LYS A 256 -1.02 -23.36 -13.61
C LYS A 256 -2.36 -22.75 -13.21
N LEU A 257 -3.08 -22.14 -14.16
CA LEU A 257 -4.32 -21.42 -13.92
C LEU A 257 -5.52 -22.39 -13.86
N GLU A 258 -6.17 -22.46 -12.70
CA GLU A 258 -7.30 -23.34 -12.41
C GLU A 258 -8.53 -22.52 -11.96
N LEU A 259 -9.71 -22.87 -12.46
CA LEU A 259 -10.97 -22.32 -11.96
C LEU A 259 -11.40 -23.08 -10.70
N TYR A 260 -11.53 -22.37 -9.59
CA TYR A 260 -12.09 -22.92 -8.37
C TYR A 260 -13.61 -23.06 -8.51
N SER A 261 -14.09 -24.31 -8.41
CA SER A 261 -15.52 -24.66 -8.55
C SER A 261 -16.15 -25.17 -7.25
N GLY A 262 -15.51 -24.91 -6.11
CA GLY A 262 -16.02 -25.33 -4.80
C GLY A 262 -17.24 -24.53 -4.37
N LYS A 263 -18.09 -25.14 -3.52
CA LYS A 263 -19.29 -24.47 -2.98
C LYS A 263 -18.98 -23.47 -1.88
N GLN A 264 -17.93 -23.72 -1.10
CA GLN A 264 -17.46 -22.82 -0.05
C GLN A 264 -16.59 -21.72 -0.67
N PRO A 265 -16.65 -20.47 -0.20
CA PRO A 265 -15.75 -19.42 -0.69
C PRO A 265 -14.28 -19.82 -0.56
N ILE A 266 -13.48 -19.48 -1.55
CA ILE A 266 -12.09 -19.94 -1.66
C ILE A 266 -11.25 -19.54 -0.43
N PHE A 267 -11.45 -18.35 0.13
CA PHE A 267 -10.70 -17.90 1.31
C PHE A 267 -11.14 -18.60 2.59
N ASP A 268 -12.44 -18.91 2.76
CA ASP A 268 -12.91 -19.68 3.90
C ASP A 268 -12.38 -21.12 3.86
N PHE A 269 -12.33 -21.72 2.67
CA PHE A 269 -11.84 -23.10 2.50
C PHE A 269 -10.37 -23.24 2.90
N TYR A 270 -9.56 -22.20 2.70
CA TYR A 270 -8.13 -22.15 3.06
C TYR A 270 -7.85 -21.45 4.40
N ASP A 271 -8.87 -21.13 5.21
CA ASP A 271 -8.75 -20.41 6.50
C ASP A 271 -8.10 -19.01 6.38
N ILE A 272 -8.16 -18.39 5.21
CA ILE A 272 -7.54 -17.08 4.95
C ILE A 272 -8.27 -15.98 5.70
N GLU A 273 -9.60 -15.99 5.75
CA GLU A 273 -10.37 -14.95 6.47
C GLU A 273 -9.96 -14.84 7.93
N ASN A 274 -9.79 -15.98 8.60
CA ASN A 274 -9.34 -16.01 9.99
C ASN A 274 -7.89 -15.53 10.13
N GLU A 275 -6.99 -15.87 9.20
CA GLU A 275 -5.63 -15.34 9.20
C GLU A 275 -5.59 -13.82 8.95
N ILE A 276 -6.48 -13.27 8.11
CA ILE A 276 -6.59 -11.81 7.90
C ILE A 276 -7.00 -11.15 9.24
N GLN A 277 -8.04 -11.66 9.91
CA GLN A 277 -8.48 -11.11 11.19
C GLN A 277 -7.37 -11.20 12.25
N ARG A 278 -6.72 -12.36 12.39
CA ARG A 278 -5.56 -12.54 13.29
C ARG A 278 -4.38 -11.63 12.96
N SER A 279 -4.24 -11.20 11.70
CA SER A 279 -3.19 -10.25 11.29
C SER A 279 -3.48 -8.81 11.71
N LEU A 280 -4.72 -8.49 12.09
CA LEU A 280 -5.09 -7.19 12.67
C LEU A 280 -4.86 -7.17 14.19
N ASP A 281 -4.80 -8.33 14.84
CA ASP A 281 -4.57 -8.41 16.28
C ASP A 281 -3.18 -7.86 16.65
N ARG A 282 -3.11 -7.13 17.75
CA ARG A 282 -1.85 -6.66 18.35
C ARG A 282 -0.97 -7.83 18.83
N LYS A 283 -1.60 -8.92 19.30
CA LYS A 283 -0.93 -10.09 19.90
C LYS A 283 -0.91 -11.27 18.92
N VAL A 284 0.26 -11.82 18.65
CA VAL A 284 0.44 -12.99 17.77
C VAL A 284 0.96 -14.17 18.56
N ALA A 285 0.21 -15.26 18.63
CA ALA A 285 0.64 -16.47 19.34
C ALA A 285 1.77 -17.21 18.59
N LEU A 286 2.74 -17.71 19.35
CA LEU A 286 3.77 -18.65 18.90
C LEU A 286 3.32 -20.10 19.21
N LYS A 287 3.79 -21.07 18.45
CA LYS A 287 3.49 -22.50 18.61
C LYS A 287 3.93 -23.04 19.96
N SER A 288 5.04 -22.55 20.50
CA SER A 288 5.53 -22.97 21.82
C SER A 288 4.72 -22.38 22.98
N GLY A 289 3.77 -21.46 22.75
CA GLY A 289 2.97 -20.82 23.81
C GLY A 289 3.47 -19.43 24.25
N GLY A 290 4.58 -18.96 23.67
CA GLY A 290 4.96 -17.56 23.68
C GLY A 290 4.08 -16.71 22.77
N TYR A 291 4.33 -15.41 22.73
CA TYR A 291 3.60 -14.50 21.84
C TYR A 291 4.44 -13.27 21.48
N LEU A 292 4.12 -12.69 20.32
CA LEU A 292 4.63 -11.40 19.88
C LEU A 292 3.60 -10.31 20.18
N ILE A 293 4.07 -9.12 20.51
CA ILE A 293 3.27 -7.89 20.53
C ILE A 293 3.81 -6.99 19.43
N ILE A 294 2.95 -6.64 18.48
CA ILE A 294 3.32 -5.79 17.34
C ILE A 294 2.58 -4.47 17.47
N ASP A 295 3.35 -3.39 17.63
CA ASP A 295 2.83 -2.03 17.75
C ASP A 295 3.31 -1.17 16.57
N GLN A 296 2.36 -0.66 15.79
CA GLN A 296 2.63 0.29 14.71
C GLN A 296 2.46 1.71 15.25
N THR A 297 3.54 2.48 15.22
CA THR A 297 3.52 3.92 15.49
C THR A 297 3.61 4.70 14.18
N GLU A 298 3.52 6.03 14.25
CA GLU A 298 3.65 6.90 13.08
C GLU A 298 5.00 6.74 12.36
N ALA A 299 6.09 6.63 13.14
CA ALA A 299 7.46 6.62 12.60
C ALA A 299 8.05 5.21 12.42
N MET A 300 7.72 4.28 13.32
CA MET A 300 8.35 2.96 13.37
C MET A 300 7.40 1.88 13.87
N THR A 301 7.77 0.62 13.64
CA THR A 301 7.06 -0.54 14.20
C THR A 301 7.92 -1.21 15.27
N THR A 302 7.35 -1.47 16.43
CA THR A 302 8.03 -2.18 17.53
C THR A 302 7.45 -3.57 17.68
N ILE A 303 8.32 -4.57 17.87
CA ILE A 303 7.94 -5.95 18.08
C ILE A 303 8.57 -6.45 19.37
N ASP A 304 7.74 -6.83 20.33
CA ASP A 304 8.16 -7.39 21.62
C ASP A 304 7.86 -8.90 21.68
N ILE A 305 8.72 -9.67 22.34
CA ILE A 305 8.67 -11.15 22.38
C ILE A 305 8.51 -11.60 23.83
N ASN A 306 7.47 -12.39 24.09
CA ASN A 306 7.16 -12.92 25.41
C ASN A 306 7.12 -14.45 25.41
N THR A 307 7.66 -15.08 26.46
CA THR A 307 7.63 -16.55 26.65
C THR A 307 6.25 -17.09 27.05
N GLY A 308 5.37 -16.25 27.60
CA GLY A 308 4.00 -16.62 27.95
C GLY A 308 3.93 -17.78 28.96
N ALA A 309 3.10 -18.78 28.68
CA ALA A 309 2.94 -19.97 29.54
C ALA A 309 4.06 -21.00 29.37
N PHE A 310 5.00 -20.78 28.44
CA PHE A 310 6.09 -21.69 28.14
C PHE A 310 7.24 -21.51 29.13
N VAL A 311 7.11 -22.12 30.31
CA VAL A 311 8.17 -22.20 31.31
C VAL A 311 8.77 -23.60 31.24
N GLY A 312 9.86 -23.75 30.48
CA GLY A 312 10.55 -25.04 30.34
C GLY A 312 10.99 -25.62 31.69
N TYR A 313 10.90 -26.94 31.85
CA TYR A 313 11.09 -27.60 33.14
C TYR A 313 12.55 -27.67 33.64
N ARG A 314 13.56 -27.38 32.81
CA ARG A 314 14.98 -27.58 33.20
C ARG A 314 16.03 -26.55 32.75
N ASN A 315 15.85 -25.76 31.69
CA ASN A 315 16.83 -24.75 31.24
C ASN A 315 16.16 -23.47 30.70
N LEU A 316 16.23 -22.37 31.47
CA LEU A 316 15.67 -21.07 31.06
C LEU A 316 16.37 -20.50 29.82
N ASP A 317 17.70 -20.56 29.76
CA ASP A 317 18.48 -19.99 28.65
C ASP A 317 18.17 -20.66 27.28
N GLU A 318 17.97 -21.98 27.27
CA GLU A 318 17.57 -22.72 26.06
C GLU A 318 16.13 -22.41 25.66
N THR A 319 15.23 -22.27 26.65
CA THR A 319 13.83 -21.89 26.41
C THR A 319 13.74 -20.52 25.76
N ILE A 320 14.51 -19.55 26.26
CA ILE A 320 14.62 -18.19 25.71
C ILE A 320 15.16 -18.25 24.27
N PHE A 321 16.27 -18.96 24.05
CA PHE A 321 16.87 -19.08 22.74
C PHE A 321 15.91 -19.68 21.71
N ASN A 322 15.24 -20.78 22.05
CA ASN A 322 14.28 -21.45 21.17
C ASN A 322 13.07 -20.55 20.87
N THR A 323 12.58 -19.81 21.88
CA THR A 323 11.49 -18.84 21.70
C THR A 323 11.90 -17.72 20.74
N ASN A 324 13.11 -17.18 20.87
CA ASN A 324 13.63 -16.14 19.97
C ASN A 324 13.82 -16.66 18.53
N ILE A 325 14.32 -17.89 18.35
CA ILE A 325 14.43 -18.51 17.01
C ILE A 325 13.06 -18.74 16.38
N GLU A 326 12.06 -19.16 17.16
CA GLU A 326 10.69 -19.27 16.68
C GLU A 326 10.12 -17.89 16.30
N ALA A 327 10.39 -16.89 17.12
CA ALA A 327 9.97 -15.51 16.88
C ALA A 327 10.54 -14.98 15.57
N THR A 328 11.78 -15.30 15.16
CA THR A 328 12.32 -14.83 13.87
C THR A 328 11.46 -15.27 12.68
N GLN A 329 10.96 -16.51 12.71
CA GLN A 329 10.09 -17.05 11.66
C GLN A 329 8.72 -16.36 11.65
N ALA A 330 8.13 -16.17 12.84
CA ALA A 330 6.85 -15.50 13.00
C ALA A 330 6.92 -14.02 12.61
N ILE A 331 7.98 -13.31 13.01
CA ILE A 331 8.24 -11.91 12.66
C ILE A 331 8.32 -11.76 11.15
N ALA A 332 9.19 -12.51 10.48
CA ALA A 332 9.34 -12.40 9.03
C ALA A 332 8.04 -12.69 8.29
N ARG A 333 7.22 -13.64 8.77
CA ARG A 333 5.88 -13.90 8.23
C ARG A 333 4.94 -12.71 8.44
N GLN A 334 4.87 -12.16 9.66
CA GLN A 334 3.99 -11.04 9.99
C GLN A 334 4.37 -9.77 9.23
N LEU A 335 5.67 -9.50 9.03
CA LEU A 335 6.15 -8.38 8.21
C LEU A 335 5.64 -8.47 6.77
N ARG A 336 5.64 -9.67 6.17
CA ARG A 336 5.08 -9.91 4.84
C ARG A 336 3.56 -9.83 4.81
N LEU A 337 2.89 -10.53 5.73
CA LEU A 337 1.44 -10.64 5.80
C LEU A 337 0.78 -9.27 6.01
N ARG A 338 1.27 -8.52 7.00
CA ARG A 338 0.79 -7.17 7.32
C ARG A 338 1.36 -6.11 6.39
N ASN A 339 2.35 -6.46 5.57
CA ASN A 339 3.10 -5.56 4.70
C ASN A 339 3.68 -4.35 5.47
N LEU A 340 4.40 -4.64 6.56
CA LEU A 340 5.03 -3.63 7.42
C LEU A 340 6.33 -3.13 6.77
N GLY A 341 6.59 -1.83 6.82
CA GLY A 341 7.78 -1.24 6.26
C GLY A 341 8.16 0.09 6.92
N GLY A 342 9.39 0.53 6.67
CA GLY A 342 10.05 1.59 7.41
C GLY A 342 11.02 1.00 8.43
N ILE A 343 11.22 1.73 9.53
CA ILE A 343 12.07 1.30 10.65
C ILE A 343 11.26 0.33 11.51
N ILE A 344 11.86 -0.82 11.80
CA ILE A 344 11.30 -1.86 12.65
C ILE A 344 12.32 -2.14 13.75
N ILE A 345 11.87 -2.12 15.01
CA ILE A 345 12.67 -2.43 16.19
C ILE A 345 12.12 -3.72 16.79
N ILE A 346 12.99 -4.69 17.01
CA ILE A 346 12.65 -5.99 17.59
C ILE A 346 13.33 -6.12 18.95
N ASP A 347 12.52 -6.26 19.99
CA ASP A 347 12.95 -6.56 21.35
C ASP A 347 12.94 -8.08 21.56
N PHE A 348 14.12 -8.70 21.41
CA PHE A 348 14.29 -10.11 21.72
C PHE A 348 14.47 -10.31 23.21
N ILE A 349 13.96 -11.42 23.73
CA ILE A 349 14.16 -11.78 25.13
C ILE A 349 15.67 -11.87 25.40
N ASP A 350 16.12 -11.24 26.49
CA ASP A 350 17.53 -11.13 26.85
C ASP A 350 18.27 -12.47 26.86
N MET A 351 19.40 -12.51 26.14
CA MET A 351 20.27 -13.68 26.05
C MET A 351 21.65 -13.34 26.62
N ARG A 352 22.11 -14.13 27.59
CA ARG A 352 23.45 -13.98 28.20
C ARG A 352 24.59 -14.48 27.31
N ASN A 353 24.30 -15.43 26.42
CA ASN A 353 25.28 -16.05 25.54
C ASN A 353 25.34 -15.32 24.19
N ASP A 354 26.52 -14.82 23.84
CA ASP A 354 26.75 -14.14 22.55
C ASP A 354 26.61 -15.07 21.34
N ASP A 355 26.81 -16.39 21.51
CA ASP A 355 26.54 -17.36 20.45
C ASP A 355 25.04 -17.43 20.12
N HIS A 356 24.18 -17.41 21.16
CA HIS A 356 22.74 -17.40 20.99
C HIS A 356 22.28 -16.15 20.24
N ARG A 357 22.82 -14.98 20.61
CA ARG A 357 22.58 -13.71 19.90
C ARG A 357 22.96 -13.80 18.43
N ARG A 358 24.18 -14.26 18.11
CA ARG A 358 24.63 -14.43 16.71
C ARG A 358 23.74 -15.37 15.91
N ARG A 359 23.32 -16.50 16.50
CA ARG A 359 22.45 -17.47 15.85
C ARG A 359 21.03 -16.94 15.60
N VAL A 360 20.47 -16.15 16.52
CA VAL A 360 19.18 -15.49 16.33
C VAL A 360 19.23 -14.48 15.18
N LEU A 361 20.27 -13.63 15.13
CA LEU A 361 20.46 -12.69 14.02
C LEU A 361 20.62 -13.41 12.68
N HIS A 362 21.47 -14.43 12.62
CA HIS A 362 21.66 -15.21 11.41
C HIS A 362 20.36 -15.90 10.96
N SER A 363 19.58 -16.42 11.91
CA SER A 363 18.27 -16.99 11.60
C SER A 363 17.31 -15.93 11.04
N LEU A 364 17.31 -14.72 11.60
CA LEU A 364 16.47 -13.63 11.12
C LEU A 364 16.84 -13.21 9.69
N GLU A 365 18.15 -13.05 9.41
CA GLU A 365 18.69 -12.77 8.07
C GLU A 365 18.29 -13.84 7.05
N MET A 366 18.45 -15.12 7.39
CA MET A 366 18.10 -16.23 6.48
C MET A 366 16.61 -16.33 6.18
N VAL A 367 15.73 -15.95 7.11
CA VAL A 367 14.29 -15.98 6.87
C VAL A 367 13.84 -14.75 6.08
N LEU A 368 14.44 -13.59 6.33
CA LEU A 368 14.13 -12.34 5.63
C LEU A 368 14.71 -12.28 4.21
N SER A 369 15.76 -13.04 3.89
CA SER A 369 16.27 -13.15 2.52
C SER A 369 15.26 -13.73 1.52
N LYS A 370 14.20 -14.38 2.02
CA LYS A 370 13.06 -14.87 1.23
C LYS A 370 12.00 -13.80 0.98
N ASP A 371 12.10 -12.65 1.63
CA ASP A 371 11.20 -11.52 1.41
C ASP A 371 11.56 -10.80 0.10
N ARG A 372 10.54 -10.42 -0.65
CA ARG A 372 10.69 -9.68 -1.92
C ARG A 372 10.98 -8.20 -1.69
N ALA A 373 10.67 -7.68 -0.50
CA ALA A 373 11.03 -6.33 -0.12
C ALA A 373 12.46 -6.32 0.41
N LYS A 374 13.28 -5.38 -0.08
CA LYS A 374 14.65 -5.18 0.42
C LYS A 374 14.61 -4.89 1.93
N THR A 375 15.32 -5.71 2.69
CA THR A 375 15.52 -5.56 4.13
C THR A 375 16.97 -5.25 4.45
N GLY A 376 17.21 -4.33 5.38
CA GLY A 376 18.52 -4.11 6.00
C GLY A 376 18.43 -4.39 7.48
N ILE A 377 19.25 -5.30 8.00
CA ILE A 377 19.25 -5.66 9.43
C ILE A 377 20.55 -5.12 10.04
N ASN A 378 20.42 -4.40 11.13
CA ASN A 378 21.55 -4.02 11.98
C ASN A 378 21.70 -5.10 13.06
N GLY A 379 22.90 -5.22 13.63
CA GLY A 379 23.14 -6.09 14.79
C GLY A 379 22.38 -5.63 16.04
N PHE A 380 22.62 -6.32 17.16
CA PHE A 380 22.12 -5.90 18.46
C PHE A 380 22.69 -4.52 18.84
N SER A 381 21.80 -3.61 19.23
CA SER A 381 22.16 -2.33 19.84
C SER A 381 22.73 -2.54 21.25
N ALA A 382 23.29 -1.48 21.83
CA ALA A 382 23.76 -1.49 23.22
C ALA A 382 22.63 -1.77 24.23
N LEU A 383 21.37 -1.55 23.84
CA LEU A 383 20.18 -1.80 24.65
C LEU A 383 19.63 -3.23 24.46
N GLY A 384 20.24 -4.07 23.62
CA GLY A 384 19.74 -5.42 23.34
C GLY A 384 18.64 -5.50 22.28
N LEU A 385 18.27 -4.38 21.67
CA LEU A 385 17.29 -4.31 20.57
C LEU A 385 17.93 -4.60 19.22
N VAL A 386 17.19 -5.23 18.32
CA VAL A 386 17.59 -5.39 16.91
C VAL A 386 16.86 -4.36 16.06
N GLU A 387 17.63 -3.54 15.37
CA GLU A 387 17.10 -2.54 14.45
C GLU A 387 17.13 -3.09 13.03
N MET A 388 16.04 -2.93 12.29
CA MET A 388 16.00 -3.26 10.88
C MET A 388 15.18 -2.26 10.09
N THR A 389 15.41 -2.24 8.79
CA THR A 389 14.64 -1.47 7.83
C THR A 389 14.04 -2.41 6.80
N ARG A 390 12.79 -2.16 6.41
CA ARG A 390 12.12 -2.87 5.31
C ARG A 390 11.51 -1.85 4.36
N LYS A 391 11.84 -1.94 3.07
CA LYS A 391 11.36 -0.97 2.07
C LYS A 391 9.82 -0.99 2.00
N ARG A 392 9.18 0.18 2.14
CA ARG A 392 7.73 0.32 1.94
C ARG A 392 7.42 0.20 0.44
N THR A 393 6.67 -0.83 0.07
CA THR A 393 6.21 -1.06 -1.31
C THR A 393 4.76 -0.59 -1.52
N ARG A 394 3.94 -0.71 -0.48
CA ARG A 394 2.50 -0.41 -0.46
C ARG A 394 2.05 -0.13 0.97
N GLU A 395 0.79 0.30 1.14
CA GLU A 395 0.15 0.49 2.45
C GLU A 395 0.06 -0.84 3.23
N SER A 396 0.11 -0.77 4.56
CA SER A 396 -0.03 -1.96 5.41
C SER A 396 -1.48 -2.44 5.40
N ILE A 397 -1.70 -3.71 5.77
CA ILE A 397 -3.04 -4.30 5.77
C ILE A 397 -4.00 -3.53 6.70
N GLU A 398 -3.49 -3.05 7.82
CA GLU A 398 -4.24 -2.27 8.81
C GLU A 398 -4.71 -0.93 8.23
N HIS A 399 -3.86 -0.24 7.45
CA HIS A 399 -4.27 1.02 6.79
C HIS A 399 -5.34 0.81 5.71
N ILE A 400 -5.37 -0.37 5.07
CA ILE A 400 -6.37 -0.69 4.04
C ILE A 400 -7.70 -1.10 4.68
N LEU A 401 -7.65 -1.84 5.79
CA LEU A 401 -8.82 -2.46 6.43
C LEU A 401 -9.41 -1.64 7.58
N CYS A 402 -8.63 -0.78 8.23
CA CYS A 402 -9.03 -0.03 9.42
C CYS A 402 -8.97 1.48 9.19
N GLU A 403 -9.77 2.22 9.95
CA GLU A 403 -9.69 3.67 10.07
C GLU A 403 -9.28 4.05 11.50
N HIS A 404 -8.74 5.26 11.67
CA HIS A 404 -8.39 5.75 12.99
C HIS A 404 -9.63 5.85 13.87
N CYS A 405 -9.52 5.39 15.12
CA CYS A 405 -10.62 5.49 16.07
C CYS A 405 -11.07 6.96 16.24
N PRO A 406 -12.34 7.31 15.97
CA PRO A 406 -12.81 8.69 16.03
C PRO A 406 -12.83 9.25 17.46
N ILE A 407 -12.85 8.36 18.46
CA ILE A 407 -12.92 8.72 19.89
C ILE A 407 -11.53 9.06 20.43
N CYS A 408 -10.59 8.11 20.36
CA CYS A 408 -9.26 8.32 20.94
C CYS A 408 -8.28 8.98 19.96
N LYS A 409 -8.64 9.08 18.67
CA LYS A 409 -7.80 9.58 17.56
C LYS A 409 -6.44 8.88 17.48
N GLY A 410 -6.46 7.56 17.69
CA GLY A 410 -5.25 6.73 17.68
C GLY A 410 -4.52 6.60 19.02
N ARG A 411 -4.96 7.28 20.10
CA ARG A 411 -4.30 7.16 21.42
C ARG A 411 -4.40 5.76 22.04
N GLY A 412 -5.39 4.95 21.68
CA GLY A 412 -5.62 3.63 22.29
C GLY A 412 -6.08 3.67 23.75
N MET A 413 -6.28 4.86 24.32
CA MET A 413 -6.73 5.08 25.71
C MET A 413 -7.63 6.31 25.78
N LEU A 414 -8.50 6.34 26.78
CA LEU A 414 -9.37 7.46 27.13
C LEU A 414 -9.04 7.90 28.57
N LYS A 415 -9.18 9.20 28.88
CA LYS A 415 -9.15 9.70 30.25
C LYS A 415 -10.19 8.96 31.08
N THR A 416 -9.87 8.63 32.33
CA THR A 416 -10.84 7.99 33.23
C THR A 416 -12.04 8.91 33.50
N VAL A 417 -13.17 8.33 33.88
CA VAL A 417 -14.39 9.09 34.17
C VAL A 417 -14.14 10.12 35.27
N GLU A 418 -13.40 9.73 36.31
CA GLU A 418 -13.03 10.60 37.43
C GLU A 418 -12.19 11.79 36.96
N THR A 419 -11.24 11.55 36.05
CA THR A 419 -10.42 12.62 35.46
C THR A 419 -11.29 13.65 34.76
N VAL A 420 -12.29 13.20 33.99
CA VAL A 420 -13.23 14.10 33.29
C VAL A 420 -14.13 14.85 34.29
N CYS A 421 -14.63 14.18 35.32
CA CYS A 421 -15.40 14.82 36.40
C CYS A 421 -14.62 15.98 37.03
N TYR A 422 -13.34 15.77 37.37
CA TYR A 422 -12.51 16.82 37.98
C TYR A 422 -12.06 17.89 36.99
N GLU A 423 -12.00 17.61 35.69
CA GLU A 423 -11.82 18.66 34.67
C GLU A 423 -13.04 19.56 34.58
N ILE A 424 -14.25 18.98 34.57
CA ILE A 424 -15.50 19.74 34.59
C ILE A 424 -15.54 20.68 35.80
N MET A 425 -15.26 20.17 37.00
CA MET A 425 -15.26 20.98 38.23
C MET A 425 -14.26 22.14 38.16
N ARG A 426 -13.04 21.89 37.68
CA ARG A 426 -12.02 22.94 37.50
C ARG A 426 -12.45 23.99 36.48
N GLU A 427 -13.10 23.58 35.40
CA GLU A 427 -13.59 24.54 34.40
C GLU A 427 -14.80 25.36 34.90
N ILE A 428 -15.69 24.80 35.72
CA ILE A 428 -16.73 25.58 36.40
C ILE A 428 -16.09 26.71 37.22
N LEU A 429 -15.09 26.38 38.05
CA LEU A 429 -14.38 27.35 38.88
C LEU A 429 -13.69 28.43 38.04
N ARG A 430 -13.06 28.04 36.92
CA ARG A 430 -12.39 28.96 36.00
C ARG A 430 -13.37 29.93 35.34
N ILE A 431 -14.52 29.42 34.86
CA ILE A 431 -15.55 30.23 34.23
C ILE A 431 -16.19 31.17 35.26
N HIS A 432 -16.48 30.69 36.47
CA HIS A 432 -17.03 31.50 37.56
C HIS A 432 -16.16 32.72 37.89
N HIS A 433 -14.84 32.57 37.91
CA HIS A 433 -13.93 33.71 38.13
C HIS A 433 -13.89 34.70 36.97
N SER A 434 -14.25 34.27 35.75
CA SER A 434 -14.11 35.08 34.54
C SER A 434 -15.42 35.77 34.12
N TYR A 435 -16.56 35.16 34.44
CA TYR A 435 -17.88 35.61 34.00
C TYR A 435 -18.88 35.54 35.15
N ASP A 436 -19.72 36.57 35.28
CA ASP A 436 -20.83 36.55 36.22
C ASP A 436 -22.07 35.95 35.55
N CYS A 437 -22.50 34.78 36.02
CA CYS A 437 -23.69 34.05 35.55
C CYS A 437 -24.57 33.61 36.71
N ASP A 438 -25.85 33.33 36.49
CA ASP A 438 -26.74 32.90 37.58
C ASP A 438 -26.64 31.39 37.83
N ARG A 439 -26.40 30.61 36.76
CA ARG A 439 -26.32 29.14 36.83
C ARG A 439 -25.43 28.54 35.74
N PHE A 440 -24.94 27.34 36.02
CA PHE A 440 -24.18 26.51 35.08
C PHE A 440 -25.03 25.35 34.57
N LEU A 441 -25.03 25.14 33.27
CA LEU A 441 -25.65 23.99 32.60
C LEU A 441 -24.53 23.14 31.99
N ILE A 442 -24.41 21.90 32.43
CA ILE A 442 -23.31 21.01 32.02
C ILE A 442 -23.87 19.86 31.21
N TYR A 443 -23.42 19.74 29.97
CA TYR A 443 -23.70 18.60 29.10
C TYR A 443 -22.55 17.61 29.20
N VAL A 444 -22.86 16.36 29.54
CA VAL A 444 -21.86 15.30 29.73
C VAL A 444 -22.31 13.98 29.11
N SER A 445 -21.35 13.09 28.86
CA SER A 445 -21.64 11.70 28.49
C SER A 445 -22.39 10.94 29.59
N PRO A 446 -23.07 9.82 29.25
CA PRO A 446 -23.81 9.02 30.24
C PRO A 446 -22.96 8.50 31.41
N GLU A 447 -21.75 8.03 31.14
CA GLU A 447 -20.84 7.50 32.18
C GLU A 447 -20.40 8.60 33.15
N VAL A 448 -20.00 9.76 32.64
CA VAL A 448 -19.61 10.92 33.45
C VAL A 448 -20.80 11.47 34.23
N GLY A 449 -21.97 11.58 33.60
CA GLY A 449 -23.18 12.04 34.27
C GLY A 449 -23.65 11.10 35.40
N LYS A 450 -23.46 9.79 35.23
CA LYS A 450 -23.73 8.80 36.29
C LYS A 450 -22.73 8.92 37.43
N ALA A 451 -21.44 9.12 37.14
CA ALA A 451 -20.42 9.32 38.15
C ALA A 451 -20.65 10.61 38.96
N LEU A 452 -20.96 11.73 38.30
CA LEU A 452 -21.26 13.01 38.96
C LEU A 452 -22.53 12.97 39.83
N LYS A 453 -23.49 12.10 39.52
CA LYS A 453 -24.69 11.90 40.35
C LYS A 453 -24.50 10.94 41.52
N ASN A 454 -23.47 10.10 41.46
CA ASN A 454 -23.23 9.04 42.45
C ASN A 454 -21.88 9.25 43.14
N ASN A 455 -20.82 8.69 42.58
CA ASN A 455 -19.49 8.62 43.21
C ASN A 455 -18.90 10.01 43.48
N GLU A 456 -19.06 10.95 42.55
CA GLU A 456 -18.49 12.31 42.63
C GLU A 456 -19.54 13.36 43.07
N LEU A 457 -20.67 12.93 43.63
CA LEU A 457 -21.76 13.83 44.04
C LEU A 457 -21.31 14.85 45.09
N TYR A 458 -20.56 14.40 46.10
CA TYR A 458 -20.08 15.27 47.18
C TYR A 458 -19.10 16.31 46.66
N ALA A 459 -18.18 15.93 45.78
CA ALA A 459 -17.22 16.84 45.17
C ALA A 459 -17.92 17.89 44.30
N LEU A 460 -18.96 17.52 43.54
CA LEU A 460 -19.75 18.49 42.78
C LEU A 460 -20.52 19.45 43.69
N ALA A 461 -21.09 18.95 44.79
CA ALA A 461 -21.82 19.77 45.76
C ALA A 461 -20.90 20.78 46.49
N GLU A 462 -19.65 20.40 46.79
CA GLU A 462 -18.66 21.33 47.35
C GLU A 462 -18.36 22.49 46.38
N VAL A 463 -18.27 22.19 45.08
CA VAL A 463 -18.08 23.22 44.05
C VAL A 463 -19.31 24.14 43.98
N GLU A 464 -20.53 23.60 44.01
CA GLU A 464 -21.77 24.40 44.04
C GLU A 464 -21.83 25.35 45.25
N ILE A 465 -21.44 24.86 46.43
CA ILE A 465 -21.39 25.66 47.66
C ILE A 465 -20.32 26.76 47.53
N PHE A 466 -19.14 26.43 47.01
CA PHE A 466 -18.05 27.38 46.87
C PHE A 466 -18.38 28.53 45.90
N ILE A 467 -18.99 28.22 44.76
CA ILE A 467 -19.39 29.23 43.77
C ILE A 467 -20.69 29.96 44.13
N GLY A 468 -21.47 29.43 45.08
CA GLY A 468 -22.77 29.98 45.49
C GLY A 468 -23.83 30.00 44.39
N LYS A 469 -23.70 29.14 43.38
CA LYS A 469 -24.52 29.10 42.16
C LYS A 469 -24.94 27.65 41.84
N GLN A 470 -26.09 27.48 41.19
CA GLN A 470 -26.62 26.15 40.86
C GLN A 470 -25.91 25.54 39.65
N VAL A 471 -25.56 24.27 39.73
CA VAL A 471 -25.01 23.47 38.63
C VAL A 471 -26.04 22.41 38.21
N LYS A 472 -26.58 22.56 37.00
CA LYS A 472 -27.55 21.62 36.44
C LYS A 472 -26.88 20.70 35.43
N LEU A 473 -26.97 19.40 35.70
CA LEU A 473 -26.39 18.37 34.83
C LEU A 473 -27.40 17.85 33.80
N HIS A 474 -27.02 17.87 32.54
CA HIS A 474 -27.71 17.27 31.40
C HIS A 474 -26.85 16.15 30.81
N ILE A 475 -27.47 14.98 30.63
CA ILE A 475 -26.81 13.83 30.03
C ILE A 475 -27.14 13.85 28.54
N GLU A 476 -26.11 13.90 27.70
CA GLU A 476 -26.23 13.84 26.25
C GLU A 476 -25.83 12.43 25.77
N PRO A 477 -26.75 11.62 25.24
CA PRO A 477 -26.49 10.21 24.89
C PRO A 477 -25.38 9.99 23.88
N PHE A 478 -25.15 10.96 23.00
CA PHE A 478 -24.16 10.86 21.92
C PHE A 478 -22.78 11.41 22.29
N TYR A 479 -22.61 11.93 23.51
CA TYR A 479 -21.31 12.43 23.95
C TYR A 479 -20.38 11.27 24.30
N ILE A 480 -19.16 11.34 23.78
CA ILE A 480 -18.08 10.43 24.17
C ILE A 480 -17.57 10.79 25.58
N GLN A 481 -16.91 9.85 26.26
CA GLN A 481 -16.50 10.01 27.66
C GLN A 481 -15.74 11.31 27.95
N GLU A 482 -14.84 11.73 27.06
CA GLU A 482 -14.02 12.93 27.22
C GLU A 482 -14.70 14.23 26.74
N GLN A 483 -15.93 14.15 26.24
CA GLN A 483 -16.67 15.32 25.75
C GLN A 483 -17.62 15.84 26.82
N PHE A 484 -17.51 17.13 27.10
CA PHE A 484 -18.44 17.87 27.94
C PHE A 484 -18.51 19.33 27.48
N ASP A 485 -19.65 19.98 27.70
CA ASP A 485 -19.84 21.41 27.47
C ASP A 485 -20.41 22.08 28.71
N ILE A 486 -19.91 23.26 29.03
CA ILE A 486 -20.41 24.10 30.13
C ILE A 486 -21.01 25.36 29.52
N VAL A 487 -22.32 25.52 29.71
CA VAL A 487 -23.07 26.70 29.28
C VAL A 487 -23.42 27.53 30.51
N ILE A 488 -23.06 28.81 30.48
CA ILE A 488 -23.48 29.79 31.47
C ILE A 488 -24.84 30.38 31.08
N ILE A 489 -25.73 30.54 32.06
CA ILE A 489 -27.05 31.16 31.87
C ILE A 489 -27.21 32.34 32.80
#